data_AF-A0A917TTK1-F1
#
_entry.id   AF-A0A917TTK1-F1
#
_cell.length_a   1.000
_cell.length_b   1.000
_cell.length_c   1.000
_cell.angle_alpha   90.00
_cell.angle_beta   90.00
_cell.angle_gamma   90.00
#
_symmetry.space_group_name_H-M   'P 1'
#
loop_
_entity.id
_entity.type
_entity.pdbx_description
1 polymer ?
#
loop_
_entity_poly.entity_id
_entity_poly.type
_entity_poly.pdbx_seq_one_letter_code
_entity_poly.pdbx_strand_id
1 'polypeptide(L)'
;MRGKRSIVHDVKLTINLIDKIGQSKKAARDNNNQGIHSLKQKKETVSICQNFVKWARQEYKIKRLYQLKVDHYQAYILFKKEQGLSIGYLKNIETSLLHLEKGMAALAKKHNKELITFCPKNRMITGHVIPKDRSYSHEEFSEVQRYVSKNVKNAILLMRYLGLRVRESVRIEKRHIVSKDEQLFVLITDGSGITKGGRFRQIPVPEHFKDELQLILNNKKQNAKLVPLKIDSVRRQIFEGFKKAEINTNGRGTHGFRHAYARNRIDEVLKEQAILEEGNKMLTKVLQNKMIGRQADYAIHSTEQKQLFYKVKEVINIVHGELGHGKDRWDLAMIYMRR
;
A
#
# COMPACT_ATOMS: atom_id res chain seq x y z
N MET A 1 -8.46 -27.04 39.98
CA MET A 1 -9.17 -26.92 38.68
C MET A 1 -8.57 -25.77 37.87
N ARG A 2 -7.94 -26.03 36.72
CA ARG A 2 -7.51 -24.93 35.81
C ARG A 2 -8.76 -24.36 35.13
N GLY A 3 -9.07 -23.08 35.37
CA GLY A 3 -10.23 -22.40 34.80
C GLY A 3 -10.35 -22.61 33.29
N LYS A 4 -11.57 -22.89 32.79
CA LYS A 4 -11.83 -23.13 31.36
C LYS A 4 -11.38 -21.90 30.56
N ARG A 5 -10.32 -22.06 29.76
CA ARG A 5 -9.81 -21.00 28.86
C ARG A 5 -10.91 -20.58 27.88
N SER A 6 -11.06 -19.27 27.69
CA SER A 6 -12.02 -18.66 26.75
C SER A 6 -11.56 -18.84 25.29
N ILE A 7 -12.50 -19.04 24.36
CA ILE A 7 -12.23 -19.13 22.91
C ILE A 7 -11.51 -17.88 22.38
N VAL A 8 -11.74 -16.71 22.99
CA VAL A 8 -11.08 -15.43 22.66
C VAL A 8 -9.59 -15.46 23.02
N HIS A 9 -9.25 -16.13 24.13
CA HIS A 9 -7.86 -16.36 24.53
C HIS A 9 -7.20 -17.38 23.61
N ASP A 10 -7.92 -18.44 23.24
CA ASP A 10 -7.45 -19.46 22.29
C ASP A 10 -7.10 -18.84 20.93
N VAL A 11 -7.86 -17.85 20.43
CA VAL A 11 -7.50 -17.10 19.21
C VAL A 11 -6.13 -16.43 19.35
N LYS A 12 -5.86 -15.73 20.47
CA LYS A 12 -4.59 -15.02 20.67
C LYS A 12 -3.40 -15.99 20.69
N LEU A 13 -3.52 -17.09 21.42
CA LEU A 13 -2.48 -18.13 21.48
C LEU A 13 -2.23 -18.74 20.11
N THR A 14 -3.29 -19.06 19.39
CA THR A 14 -3.24 -19.65 18.04
C THR A 14 -2.54 -18.73 17.05
N ILE A 15 -2.88 -17.43 17.01
CA ILE A 15 -2.24 -16.46 16.12
C ILE A 15 -0.76 -16.23 16.48
N ASN A 16 -0.38 -16.34 17.75
CA ASN A 16 1.04 -16.22 18.15
C ASN A 16 1.93 -17.31 17.56
N LEU A 17 1.40 -18.49 17.22
CA LEU A 17 2.18 -19.59 16.64
C LEU A 17 2.68 -19.30 15.22
N ILE A 18 2.03 -18.36 14.53
CA ILE A 18 2.39 -17.93 13.16
C ILE A 18 2.99 -16.53 13.14
N ASP A 19 3.42 -16.03 14.30
CA ASP A 19 4.13 -14.77 14.41
C ASP A 19 5.55 -14.90 13.82
N LYS A 20 5.87 -14.01 12.90
CA LYS A 20 7.15 -13.89 12.20
C LYS A 20 7.65 -12.44 12.21
N ILE A 21 7.21 -11.63 13.18
CA ILE A 21 7.71 -10.26 13.37
C ILE A 21 9.22 -10.29 13.58
N GLY A 22 9.93 -9.37 12.93
CA GLY A 22 11.40 -9.34 12.89
C GLY A 22 12.01 -10.17 11.76
N GLN A 23 11.26 -11.10 11.16
CA GLN A 23 11.73 -11.88 10.02
C GLN A 23 11.37 -11.20 8.70
N SER A 24 12.30 -11.24 7.72
CA SER A 24 12.07 -10.68 6.39
C SER A 24 10.92 -11.37 5.68
N LYS A 25 9.86 -10.61 5.37
CA LYS A 25 8.73 -11.10 4.57
C LYS A 25 9.15 -11.52 3.16
N LYS A 26 10.23 -10.93 2.61
CA LYS A 26 10.76 -11.31 1.28
C LYS A 26 11.35 -12.71 1.36
N ALA A 27 12.33 -12.92 2.25
CA ALA A 27 12.97 -14.22 2.46
C ALA A 27 11.97 -15.32 2.84
N ALA A 28 10.96 -14.98 3.65
CA ALA A 28 9.90 -15.92 4.02
C ALA A 28 9.07 -16.38 2.80
N ARG A 29 8.77 -15.49 1.85
CA ARG A 29 8.07 -15.86 0.61
C ARG A 29 8.94 -16.75 -0.27
N ASP A 30 10.22 -16.46 -0.37
CA ASP A 30 11.17 -17.23 -1.18
C ASP A 30 11.31 -18.67 -0.64
N ASN A 31 11.17 -18.86 0.68
CA ASN A 31 11.20 -20.16 1.36
C ASN A 31 9.79 -20.78 1.60
N ASN A 32 8.75 -20.27 0.94
CA ASN A 32 7.34 -20.66 1.12
C ASN A 32 6.85 -20.69 2.59
N ASN A 33 7.50 -19.92 3.46
CA ASN A 33 7.18 -19.77 4.87
C ASN A 33 6.19 -18.61 5.04
N GLN A 34 4.95 -18.93 5.41
CA GLN A 34 3.88 -17.95 5.52
C GLN A 34 3.55 -17.65 6.99
N GLY A 35 3.36 -16.37 7.32
CA GLY A 35 3.02 -15.93 8.66
C GLY A 35 2.75 -14.43 8.75
N ILE A 36 2.61 -13.93 9.98
CA ILE A 36 2.35 -12.52 10.24
C ILE A 36 3.67 -11.80 10.56
N HIS A 37 4.05 -10.84 9.71
CA HIS A 37 5.34 -10.12 9.80
C HIS A 37 5.22 -8.68 10.32
N SER A 38 4.03 -8.28 10.78
CA SER A 38 3.75 -6.90 11.19
C SER A 38 2.92 -6.87 12.46
N LEU A 39 3.35 -6.05 13.43
CA LEU A 39 2.61 -5.77 14.66
C LEU A 39 1.17 -5.30 14.37
N LYS A 40 1.01 -4.42 13.37
CA LYS A 40 -0.31 -3.92 12.96
C LYS A 40 -1.20 -5.05 12.43
N GLN A 41 -0.66 -5.88 11.52
CA GLN A 41 -1.39 -7.00 10.96
C GLN A 41 -1.76 -8.03 12.04
N LYS A 42 -0.86 -8.30 12.98
CA LYS A 42 -1.13 -9.18 14.13
C LYS A 42 -2.30 -8.65 14.96
N LYS A 43 -2.26 -7.37 15.33
CA LYS A 43 -3.33 -6.73 16.11
C LYS A 43 -4.67 -6.78 15.38
N GLU A 44 -4.69 -6.46 14.08
CA GLU A 44 -5.90 -6.51 13.26
C GLU A 44 -6.45 -7.94 13.11
N THR A 45 -5.60 -8.91 12.78
CA THR A 45 -6.00 -10.32 12.66
C THR A 45 -6.55 -10.85 13.99
N VAL A 46 -5.88 -10.59 15.13
CA VAL A 46 -6.41 -11.01 16.45
C VAL A 46 -7.79 -10.40 16.70
N SER A 47 -7.96 -9.09 16.48
CA SER A 47 -9.24 -8.40 16.69
C SER A 47 -10.36 -8.99 15.82
N ILE A 48 -10.11 -9.16 14.52
CA ILE A 48 -11.07 -9.72 13.57
C ILE A 48 -11.47 -11.15 13.96
N CYS A 49 -10.48 -11.99 14.26
CA CYS A 49 -10.72 -13.38 14.64
C CYS A 49 -11.45 -13.50 15.98
N GLN A 50 -11.16 -12.61 16.94
CA GLN A 50 -11.89 -12.56 18.21
C GLN A 50 -13.35 -12.16 18.01
N ASN A 51 -13.63 -11.21 17.13
CA ASN A 51 -15.00 -10.82 16.79
C ASN A 51 -15.74 -11.98 16.09
N PHE A 52 -15.07 -12.68 15.17
CA PHE A 52 -15.62 -13.87 14.52
C PHE A 52 -16.01 -14.96 15.52
N VAL A 53 -15.11 -15.36 16.42
CA VAL A 53 -15.41 -16.45 17.37
C VAL A 53 -16.43 -16.06 18.44
N LYS A 54 -16.54 -14.75 18.77
CA LYS A 54 -17.60 -14.23 19.63
C LYS A 54 -18.96 -14.35 18.94
N TRP A 55 -19.05 -13.90 17.70
CA TRP A 55 -20.25 -14.01 16.88
C TRP A 55 -20.65 -15.48 16.68
N ALA A 56 -19.71 -16.33 16.27
CA ALA A 56 -19.99 -17.75 16.05
C ALA A 56 -20.41 -18.47 17.34
N ARG A 57 -19.91 -18.04 18.51
CA ARG A 57 -20.39 -18.52 19.81
C ARG A 57 -21.83 -18.09 20.09
N GLN A 58 -22.22 -16.88 19.71
CA GLN A 58 -23.57 -16.36 19.92
C GLN A 58 -24.57 -17.09 19.02
N GLU A 59 -24.26 -17.19 17.72
CA GLU A 59 -25.14 -17.77 16.70
C GLU A 59 -25.14 -19.31 16.71
N TYR A 60 -23.97 -19.94 16.77
CA TYR A 60 -23.81 -21.39 16.61
C TYR A 60 -23.42 -22.12 17.91
N LYS A 61 -23.41 -21.41 19.04
CA LYS A 61 -23.08 -21.96 20.38
C LYS A 61 -21.72 -22.67 20.46
N ILE A 62 -20.78 -22.35 19.56
CA ILE A 62 -19.44 -22.94 19.61
C ILE A 62 -18.70 -22.51 20.88
N LYS A 63 -18.00 -23.47 21.50
CA LYS A 63 -17.24 -23.26 22.73
C LYS A 63 -15.74 -23.28 22.47
N ARG A 64 -15.29 -23.94 21.40
CA ARG A 64 -13.88 -24.20 21.06
C ARG A 64 -13.58 -23.97 19.58
N LEU A 65 -12.33 -23.66 19.25
CA LEU A 65 -11.90 -23.41 17.87
C LEU A 65 -12.03 -24.63 16.95
N TYR A 66 -11.81 -25.85 17.45
CA TYR A 66 -11.94 -27.08 16.65
C TYR A 66 -13.39 -27.38 16.21
N GLN A 67 -14.38 -26.66 16.75
CA GLN A 67 -15.78 -26.76 16.34
C GLN A 67 -16.12 -25.83 15.17
N LEU A 68 -15.15 -25.03 14.70
CA LEU A 68 -15.34 -24.18 13.52
C LEU A 68 -15.53 -25.05 12.27
N LYS A 69 -16.47 -24.65 11.42
CA LYS A 69 -16.83 -25.31 10.17
C LYS A 69 -16.92 -24.27 9.06
N VAL A 70 -16.92 -24.74 7.81
CA VAL A 70 -17.08 -23.90 6.61
C VAL A 70 -18.37 -23.06 6.68
N ASP A 71 -19.46 -23.62 7.20
CA ASP A 71 -20.74 -22.90 7.33
C ASP A 71 -20.63 -21.67 8.24
N HIS A 72 -19.86 -21.76 9.34
CA HIS A 72 -19.64 -20.61 10.23
C HIS A 72 -18.85 -19.49 9.52
N TYR A 73 -17.87 -19.86 8.69
CA TYR A 73 -17.14 -18.91 7.86
C TYR A 73 -18.10 -18.22 6.89
N GLN A 74 -18.87 -19.01 6.15
CA GLN A 74 -19.77 -18.49 5.10
C GLN A 74 -20.81 -17.55 5.68
N ALA A 75 -21.48 -17.97 6.74
CA ALA A 75 -22.48 -17.17 7.42
C ALA A 75 -21.90 -15.88 8.01
N TYR A 76 -20.68 -15.90 8.57
CA TYR A 76 -20.05 -14.68 9.07
C TYR A 76 -19.70 -13.69 7.96
N ILE A 77 -19.24 -14.18 6.81
CA ILE A 77 -18.94 -13.32 5.66
C ILE A 77 -20.23 -12.69 5.11
N LEU A 78 -21.33 -13.44 5.05
CA LEU A 78 -22.65 -12.93 4.66
C LEU A 78 -23.15 -11.86 5.64
N PHE A 79 -23.13 -12.16 6.94
CA PHE A 79 -23.47 -11.19 8.00
C PHE A 79 -22.64 -9.89 7.88
N LYS A 80 -21.34 -10.00 7.59
CA LYS A 80 -20.47 -8.83 7.40
C LYS A 80 -20.74 -8.08 6.11
N LYS A 81 -21.20 -8.77 5.06
CA LYS A 81 -21.62 -8.16 3.79
C LYS A 81 -22.92 -7.36 3.97
N GLU A 82 -23.88 -7.89 4.72
CA GLU A 82 -25.15 -7.21 5.05
C GLU A 82 -24.94 -5.92 5.85
N GLN A 83 -23.84 -5.83 6.61
CA GLN A 83 -23.43 -4.59 7.30
C GLN A 83 -22.88 -3.50 6.36
N GLY A 84 -22.92 -3.70 5.04
CA GLY A 84 -22.46 -2.70 4.06
C GLY A 84 -20.95 -2.46 4.06
N LEU A 85 -20.15 -3.40 4.57
CA LEU A 85 -18.70 -3.24 4.66
C LEU A 85 -18.04 -3.28 3.27
N SER A 86 -17.01 -2.44 3.07
CA SER A 86 -16.27 -2.41 1.80
C SER A 86 -15.67 -3.78 1.42
N ILE A 87 -15.62 -4.08 0.12
CA ILE A 87 -14.99 -5.28 -0.44
C ILE A 87 -13.57 -5.48 0.10
N GLY A 88 -12.79 -4.39 0.20
CA GLY A 88 -11.42 -4.44 0.73
C GLY A 88 -11.37 -4.88 2.19
N TYR A 89 -12.29 -4.41 3.02
CA TYR A 89 -12.38 -4.82 4.42
C TYR A 89 -12.87 -6.27 4.55
N LEU A 90 -13.86 -6.69 3.76
CA LEU A 90 -14.32 -8.08 3.73
C LEU A 90 -13.18 -9.05 3.34
N LYS A 91 -12.37 -8.71 2.34
CA LYS A 91 -11.17 -9.48 1.98
C LYS A 91 -10.13 -9.53 3.11
N ASN A 92 -10.03 -8.49 3.94
CA ASN A 92 -9.17 -8.49 5.13
C ASN A 92 -9.71 -9.42 6.21
N ILE A 93 -11.03 -9.53 6.34
CA ILE A 93 -11.67 -10.52 7.22
C ILE A 93 -11.27 -11.93 6.79
N GLU A 94 -11.53 -12.30 5.53
CA GLU A 94 -11.17 -13.62 4.99
C GLU A 94 -9.68 -13.94 5.19
N THR A 95 -8.80 -12.96 4.95
CA THR A 95 -7.35 -13.13 5.15
C THR A 95 -7.02 -13.40 6.63
N SER A 96 -7.70 -12.75 7.56
CA SER A 96 -7.49 -12.97 9.00
C SER A 96 -8.02 -14.33 9.44
N LEU A 97 -9.15 -14.78 8.89
CA LEU A 97 -9.68 -16.12 9.15
C LEU A 97 -8.74 -17.22 8.63
N LEU A 98 -8.16 -17.02 7.45
CA LEU A 98 -7.12 -17.93 6.93
C LEU A 98 -5.87 -17.96 7.83
N HIS A 99 -5.47 -16.84 8.43
CA HIS A 99 -4.41 -16.84 9.44
C HIS A 99 -4.80 -17.61 10.70
N LEU A 100 -6.05 -17.52 11.15
CA LEU A 100 -6.52 -18.32 12.28
C LEU A 100 -6.42 -19.81 11.99
N GLU A 101 -6.89 -20.27 10.82
CA GLU A 101 -6.77 -21.66 10.40
C GLU A 101 -5.31 -22.13 10.34
N LYS A 102 -4.41 -21.32 9.79
CA LYS A 102 -2.96 -21.63 9.80
C LYS A 102 -2.38 -21.74 11.19
N GLY A 103 -2.79 -20.86 12.11
CA GLY A 103 -2.41 -20.98 13.51
C GLY A 103 -2.96 -22.26 14.14
N MET A 104 -4.19 -22.65 13.81
CA MET A 104 -4.80 -23.89 14.28
C MET A 104 -4.04 -25.11 13.74
N ALA A 105 -3.60 -25.06 12.48
CA ALA A 105 -2.76 -26.08 11.87
C ALA A 105 -1.41 -26.23 12.59
N ALA A 106 -0.76 -25.11 12.92
CA ALA A 106 0.48 -25.11 13.70
C ALA A 106 0.26 -25.71 15.11
N LEU A 107 -0.87 -25.40 15.74
CA LEU A 107 -1.24 -25.95 17.05
C LEU A 107 -1.53 -27.46 16.98
N ALA A 108 -2.28 -27.90 15.97
CA ALA A 108 -2.61 -29.31 15.74
C ALA A 108 -1.33 -30.14 15.51
N LYS A 109 -0.42 -29.65 14.65
CA LYS A 109 0.90 -30.26 14.44
C LYS A 109 1.72 -30.36 15.73
N LYS A 110 1.75 -29.29 16.54
CA LYS A 110 2.46 -29.28 17.83
C LYS A 110 1.93 -30.33 18.81
N HIS A 111 0.65 -30.66 18.74
CA HIS A 111 -0.01 -31.61 19.64
C HIS A 111 -0.31 -32.97 19.00
N ASN A 112 0.22 -33.22 17.80
CA ASN A 112 -0.05 -34.42 17.01
C ASN A 112 -1.55 -34.74 16.87
N LYS A 113 -2.35 -33.71 16.56
CA LYS A 113 -3.80 -33.81 16.35
C LYS A 113 -4.15 -33.58 14.89
N GLU A 114 -5.32 -34.07 14.51
CA GLU A 114 -5.89 -33.80 13.19
C GLU A 114 -6.12 -32.30 12.95
N LEU A 115 -5.91 -31.91 11.68
CA LEU A 115 -6.15 -30.55 11.23
C LEU A 115 -7.65 -30.32 11.05
N ILE A 116 -8.16 -29.27 11.70
CA ILE A 116 -9.49 -28.75 11.40
C ILE A 116 -9.36 -27.61 10.41
N THR A 117 -10.03 -27.74 9.27
CA THR A 117 -10.20 -26.69 8.27
C THR A 117 -11.63 -26.14 8.32
N PHE A 118 -11.75 -24.82 8.22
CA PHE A 118 -13.03 -24.10 8.20
C PHE A 118 -13.04 -22.98 7.17
N CYS A 119 -11.91 -22.62 6.57
CA CYS A 119 -11.82 -21.71 5.45
C CYS A 119 -12.05 -22.48 4.14
N PRO A 120 -12.89 -21.98 3.21
CA PRO A 120 -13.04 -22.58 1.89
C PRO A 120 -11.75 -22.44 1.07
N LYS A 121 -11.56 -23.33 0.10
CA LYS A 121 -10.41 -23.32 -0.84
C LYS A 121 -10.31 -22.00 -1.61
N ASN A 122 -11.46 -21.44 -2.01
CA ASN A 122 -11.58 -20.18 -2.71
C ASN A 122 -12.25 -19.14 -1.82
N ARG A 123 -11.83 -17.88 -1.95
CA ARG A 123 -12.47 -16.75 -1.28
C ARG A 123 -13.91 -16.58 -1.77
N MET A 124 -14.81 -16.21 -0.87
CA MET A 124 -16.17 -15.81 -1.20
C MET A 124 -16.21 -14.40 -1.77
N ILE A 125 -15.33 -13.51 -1.29
CA ILE A 125 -15.33 -12.11 -1.71
C ILE A 125 -14.45 -11.95 -2.95
N THR A 126 -15.12 -11.93 -4.10
CA THR A 126 -14.54 -11.67 -5.41
C THR A 126 -14.69 -10.19 -5.80
N GLY A 127 -14.15 -9.81 -6.95
CA GLY A 127 -14.24 -8.43 -7.46
C GLY A 127 -13.13 -7.49 -6.98
N HIS A 128 -12.99 -6.36 -7.67
CA HIS A 128 -12.00 -5.34 -7.37
C HIS A 128 -12.69 -3.98 -7.24
N VAL A 129 -12.23 -3.17 -6.29
CA VAL A 129 -12.68 -1.78 -6.22
C VAL A 129 -12.08 -1.07 -7.43
N ILE A 130 -12.95 -0.53 -8.29
CA ILE A 130 -12.54 0.30 -9.42
C ILE A 130 -11.83 1.53 -8.86
N PRO A 131 -10.53 1.74 -9.16
CA PRO A 131 -9.81 2.88 -8.64
C PRO A 131 -10.43 4.18 -9.16
N LYS A 132 -10.64 5.15 -8.26
CA LYS A 132 -10.99 6.53 -8.59
C LYS A 132 -9.73 7.39 -8.57
N ASP A 133 -9.80 8.57 -9.17
CA ASP A 133 -8.77 9.57 -9.00
C ASP A 133 -8.61 9.93 -7.51
N ARG A 134 -7.37 9.85 -7.02
CA ARG A 134 -6.99 10.24 -5.67
C ARG A 134 -5.89 11.30 -5.61
N SER A 135 -5.47 11.90 -6.73
CA SER A 135 -4.53 13.02 -6.68
C SER A 135 -5.16 14.24 -6.04
N TYR A 136 -4.31 15.10 -5.51
CA TYR A 136 -4.68 16.49 -5.26
C TYR A 136 -4.37 17.33 -6.49
N SER A 137 -5.24 18.28 -6.83
CA SER A 137 -4.98 19.28 -7.86
C SER A 137 -3.82 20.20 -7.46
N HIS A 138 -3.44 21.14 -8.33
CA HIS A 138 -2.44 22.14 -7.98
C HIS A 138 -3.00 23.13 -6.95
N GLU A 139 -4.27 23.51 -7.09
CA GLU A 139 -5.00 24.42 -6.22
C GLU A 139 -5.13 23.83 -4.81
N GLU A 140 -5.58 22.57 -4.70
CA GLU A 140 -5.68 21.87 -3.41
C GLU A 140 -4.32 21.75 -2.71
N PHE A 141 -3.25 21.55 -3.49
CA PHE A 141 -1.88 21.49 -2.98
C PHE A 141 -1.40 22.85 -2.47
N SER A 142 -1.62 23.93 -3.24
CA SER A 142 -1.22 25.28 -2.85
C SER A 142 -1.99 25.77 -1.63
N GLU A 143 -3.28 25.46 -1.54
CA GLU A 143 -4.14 25.91 -0.45
C GLU A 143 -3.80 25.21 0.87
N VAL A 144 -3.64 23.88 0.89
CA VAL A 144 -3.31 23.15 2.13
C VAL A 144 -1.97 23.57 2.73
N GLN A 145 -1.01 24.00 1.90
CA GLN A 145 0.29 24.47 2.36
C GLN A 145 0.22 25.75 3.21
N ARG A 146 -0.83 26.58 3.05
CA ARG A 146 -1.03 27.82 3.82
C ARG A 146 -1.35 27.56 5.29
N TYR A 147 -1.88 26.38 5.61
CA TYR A 147 -2.39 26.04 6.95
C TYR A 147 -1.51 25.07 7.73
N VAL A 148 -0.30 24.77 7.25
CA VAL A 148 0.61 23.81 7.88
C VAL A 148 1.97 24.44 8.21
N SER A 149 2.66 23.89 9.20
CA SER A 149 4.01 24.34 9.55
C SER A 149 5.01 24.13 8.41
N LYS A 150 6.11 24.92 8.40
CA LYS A 150 7.20 24.81 7.41
C LYS A 150 7.71 23.37 7.25
N ASN A 151 7.92 22.64 8.35
CA ASN A 151 8.38 21.25 8.30
C ASN A 151 7.36 20.30 7.64
N VAL A 152 6.06 20.55 7.83
CA VAL A 152 5.01 19.78 7.16
C VAL A 152 4.89 20.17 5.70
N LYS A 153 5.05 21.46 5.35
CA LYS A 153 5.16 21.92 3.96
C LYS A 153 6.28 21.17 3.23
N ASN A 154 7.47 21.05 3.85
CA ASN A 154 8.58 20.27 3.31
C ASN A 154 8.19 18.80 3.08
N ALA A 155 7.45 18.18 4.02
CA ALA A 155 6.97 16.81 3.85
C ALA A 155 6.01 16.68 2.66
N ILE A 156 5.10 17.64 2.47
CA ILE A 156 4.16 17.68 1.34
C ILE A 156 4.94 17.81 0.03
N LEU A 157 5.90 18.73 -0.05
CA LEU A 157 6.76 18.94 -1.22
C LEU A 157 7.49 17.67 -1.63
N LEU A 158 8.14 17.00 -0.68
CA LEU A 158 8.84 15.73 -0.93
C LEU A 158 7.88 14.61 -1.39
N MET A 159 6.63 14.57 -0.91
CA MET A 159 5.63 13.60 -1.40
C MET A 159 5.08 13.96 -2.78
N ARG A 160 4.93 15.26 -3.09
CA ARG A 160 4.35 15.78 -4.33
C ARG A 160 5.33 15.74 -5.50
N TYR A 161 6.58 16.12 -5.28
CA TYR A 161 7.56 16.30 -6.36
C TYR A 161 8.55 15.16 -6.49
N LEU A 162 8.69 14.31 -5.46
CA LEU A 162 9.58 13.14 -5.49
C LEU A 162 8.79 11.84 -5.25
N GLY A 163 7.47 11.92 -5.21
CA GLY A 163 6.59 10.77 -5.05
C GLY A 163 6.81 9.99 -3.76
N LEU A 164 7.46 10.53 -2.73
CA LEU A 164 7.77 9.77 -1.51
C LEU A 164 6.51 9.37 -0.73
N ARG A 165 6.56 8.26 0.00
CA ARG A 165 5.55 7.96 1.03
C ARG A 165 5.76 8.87 2.23
N VAL A 166 4.73 9.12 3.02
CA VAL A 166 4.85 9.89 4.28
C VAL A 166 5.91 9.33 5.25
N ARG A 167 6.13 8.01 5.26
CA ARG A 167 7.23 7.42 6.04
C ARG A 167 8.59 7.76 5.44
N GLU A 168 8.70 7.69 4.13
CA GLU A 168 9.93 7.99 3.41
C GLU A 168 10.26 9.47 3.63
N SER A 169 9.31 10.40 3.41
CA SER A 169 9.54 11.86 3.56
C SER A 169 10.03 12.30 4.94
N VAL A 170 9.68 11.59 6.03
CA VAL A 170 10.19 11.87 7.39
C VAL A 170 11.43 11.06 7.77
N ARG A 171 11.84 10.10 6.96
CA ARG A 171 13.02 9.27 7.20
C ARG A 171 14.17 9.57 6.27
N ILE A 172 13.95 10.24 5.14
CA ILE A 172 15.06 10.65 4.29
C ILE A 172 15.92 11.69 5.01
N GLU A 173 17.22 11.54 4.80
CA GLU A 173 18.28 12.39 5.34
C GLU A 173 19.04 13.03 4.18
N LYS A 174 19.80 14.10 4.47
CA LYS A 174 20.58 14.84 3.47
C LYS A 174 21.48 13.94 2.61
N ARG A 175 22.13 12.92 3.20
CA ARG A 175 22.99 11.96 2.47
C ARG A 175 22.29 11.18 1.36
N HIS A 176 20.96 11.13 1.34
CA HIS A 176 20.20 10.48 0.27
C HIS A 176 19.98 11.40 -0.92
N ILE A 177 20.32 12.69 -0.82
CA ILE A 177 20.29 13.60 -1.96
C ILE A 177 21.70 13.64 -2.54
N VAL A 178 21.84 13.16 -3.77
CA VAL A 178 23.12 13.06 -4.47
C VAL A 178 23.06 13.86 -5.77
N SER A 179 24.19 14.42 -6.18
CA SER A 179 24.36 15.02 -7.51
C SER A 179 25.08 14.02 -8.41
N LYS A 180 24.58 13.83 -9.63
CA LYS A 180 25.21 13.06 -10.69
C LYS A 180 24.97 13.79 -12.01
N ASP A 181 26.04 14.09 -12.75
CA ASP A 181 25.98 14.79 -14.04
C ASP A 181 25.14 16.08 -13.95
N GLU A 182 25.42 16.91 -12.93
CA GLU A 182 24.71 18.17 -12.59
C GLU A 182 23.22 18.02 -12.21
N GLN A 183 22.69 16.80 -12.25
CA GLN A 183 21.33 16.47 -11.89
C GLN A 183 21.25 15.94 -10.46
N LEU A 184 20.26 16.42 -9.70
CA LEU A 184 20.02 15.95 -8.34
C LEU A 184 19.11 14.71 -8.35
N PHE A 185 19.39 13.77 -7.45
CA PHE A 185 18.60 12.55 -7.27
C PHE A 185 18.36 12.28 -5.79
N VAL A 186 17.20 11.69 -5.48
CA VAL A 186 17.05 10.90 -4.26
C VAL A 186 17.58 9.49 -4.54
N LEU A 187 18.63 9.10 -3.84
CA LEU A 187 19.22 7.77 -3.91
C LEU A 187 19.11 7.08 -2.54
N ILE A 188 18.35 5.99 -2.48
CA ILE A 188 18.21 5.13 -1.30
C ILE A 188 18.68 3.74 -1.69
N THR A 189 19.93 3.41 -1.35
CA THR A 189 20.56 2.11 -1.64
C THR A 189 20.08 1.04 -0.68
N ASP A 190 20.20 1.29 0.63
CA ASP A 190 19.57 0.49 1.68
C ASP A 190 18.27 1.15 2.16
N GLY A 191 17.15 0.61 1.71
CA GLY A 191 15.83 1.09 2.11
C GLY A 191 15.36 0.60 3.48
N SER A 192 16.16 -0.19 4.21
CA SER A 192 15.74 -0.79 5.49
C SER A 192 15.28 0.27 6.47
N GLY A 193 14.09 0.08 7.04
CA GLY A 193 13.43 1.07 7.88
C GLY A 193 12.93 2.33 7.16
N ILE A 194 13.43 2.69 5.99
CA ILE A 194 13.03 3.91 5.25
C ILE A 194 11.86 3.61 4.32
N THR A 195 12.08 2.70 3.36
CA THR A 195 11.13 2.38 2.30
C THR A 195 10.33 1.13 2.61
N LYS A 196 9.22 0.93 1.89
CA LYS A 196 8.39 -0.27 2.07
C LYS A 196 9.14 -1.51 1.61
N GLY A 197 9.51 -2.37 2.57
CA GLY A 197 10.17 -3.64 2.31
C GLY A 197 11.66 -3.51 1.95
N GLY A 198 12.32 -2.43 2.35
CA GLY A 198 13.76 -2.26 2.13
C GLY A 198 14.14 -2.02 0.67
N ARG A 199 13.22 -1.49 -0.14
CA ARG A 199 13.41 -1.33 -1.58
C ARG A 199 14.33 -0.15 -1.89
N PHE A 200 15.23 -0.39 -2.83
CA PHE A 200 16.01 0.63 -3.53
C PHE A 200 15.13 1.75 -4.11
N ARG A 201 15.67 2.97 -4.17
CA ARG A 201 15.10 4.12 -4.88
C ARG A 201 16.18 4.91 -5.59
N GLN A 202 15.87 5.30 -6.82
CA GLN A 202 16.53 6.39 -7.53
C GLN A 202 15.43 7.24 -8.13
N ILE A 203 15.36 8.51 -7.76
CA ILE A 203 14.29 9.42 -8.16
C ILE A 203 14.95 10.72 -8.61
N PRO A 204 14.79 11.15 -9.88
CA PRO A 204 15.31 12.45 -10.31
C PRO A 204 14.56 13.57 -9.58
N VAL A 205 15.30 14.60 -9.16
CA VAL A 205 14.73 15.84 -8.63
C VAL A 205 14.35 16.73 -9.80
N PRO A 206 13.07 17.07 -10.01
CA PRO A 206 12.68 17.88 -11.15
C PRO A 206 13.24 19.30 -11.01
N GLU A 207 13.54 19.93 -12.16
CA GLU A 207 14.22 21.25 -12.22
C GLU A 207 13.50 22.30 -11.37
N HIS A 208 12.17 22.41 -11.53
CA HIS A 208 11.32 23.35 -10.81
C HIS A 208 11.28 23.15 -9.29
N PHE A 209 11.83 22.05 -8.76
CA PHE A 209 11.90 21.77 -7.33
C PHE A 209 13.32 21.91 -6.74
N LYS A 210 14.35 22.14 -7.57
CA LYS A 210 15.74 22.20 -7.10
C LYS A 210 15.96 23.29 -6.06
N ASP A 211 15.48 24.51 -6.30
CA ASP A 211 15.69 25.65 -5.39
C ASP A 211 15.02 25.43 -4.03
N GLU A 212 13.75 25.01 -4.03
CA GLU A 212 13.03 24.71 -2.79
C GLU A 212 13.70 23.54 -2.04
N LEU A 213 14.21 22.53 -2.75
CA LEU A 213 14.98 21.45 -2.13
C LEU A 213 16.29 21.97 -1.51
N GLN A 214 17.00 22.88 -2.17
CA GLN A 214 18.21 23.49 -1.60
C GLN A 214 17.90 24.26 -0.31
N LEU A 215 16.79 25.00 -0.26
CA LEU A 215 16.32 25.64 0.97
C LEU A 215 16.03 24.63 2.08
N ILE A 216 15.50 23.46 1.75
CA ILE A 216 15.30 22.36 2.70
C ILE A 216 16.64 21.78 3.18
N LEU A 217 17.64 21.68 2.31
CA LEU A 217 18.95 21.12 2.60
C LEU A 217 19.90 22.07 3.35
N ASN A 218 19.60 23.37 3.31
CA ASN A 218 20.43 24.42 3.88
C ASN A 218 20.72 24.15 5.37
N ASN A 219 21.97 24.33 5.79
CA ASN A 219 22.47 24.11 7.15
C ASN A 219 22.23 22.71 7.76
N LYS A 220 21.85 21.70 6.96
CA LYS A 220 21.71 20.32 7.44
C LYS A 220 23.03 19.54 7.33
N LYS A 221 23.33 18.73 8.35
CA LYS A 221 24.38 17.69 8.33
C LYS A 221 23.93 16.49 7.49
N GLN A 222 24.88 15.66 7.05
CA GLN A 222 24.61 14.52 6.16
C GLN A 222 23.58 13.51 6.72
N ASN A 223 23.65 13.23 8.02
CA ASN A 223 22.72 12.33 8.73
C ASN A 223 21.45 13.03 9.23
N ALA A 224 21.28 14.33 8.98
CA ALA A 224 20.11 15.05 9.44
C ALA A 224 18.91 14.76 8.54
N LYS A 225 17.77 14.46 9.16
CA LYS A 225 16.49 14.30 8.47
C LYS A 225 16.07 15.60 7.79
N LEU A 226 15.50 15.50 6.59
CA LEU A 226 14.96 16.67 5.92
C LEU A 226 13.72 17.19 6.63
N VAL A 227 12.86 16.29 7.11
CA VAL A 227 11.68 16.59 7.93
C VAL A 227 11.84 15.95 9.31
N PRO A 228 12.21 16.71 10.36
CA PRO A 228 12.45 16.19 11.71
C PRO A 228 11.14 16.00 12.50
N LEU A 229 10.14 15.33 11.92
CA LEU A 229 8.83 15.08 12.53
C LEU A 229 8.51 13.59 12.61
N LYS A 230 7.58 13.24 13.50
CA LYS A 230 6.98 11.89 13.54
C LYS A 230 5.93 11.76 12.41
N ILE A 231 5.76 10.55 11.89
CA ILE A 231 4.80 10.24 10.81
C ILE A 231 3.39 10.72 11.17
N ASP A 232 2.94 10.47 12.39
CA ASP A 232 1.58 10.80 12.82
C ASP A 232 1.40 12.31 13.02
N SER A 233 2.45 13.03 13.39
CA SER A 233 2.44 14.51 13.44
C SER A 233 2.23 15.11 12.06
N VAL A 234 2.93 14.59 11.04
CA VAL A 234 2.76 15.04 9.64
C VAL A 234 1.34 14.75 9.15
N ARG A 235 0.84 13.52 9.36
CA ARG A 235 -0.53 13.16 8.96
C ARG A 235 -1.59 14.03 9.61
N ARG A 236 -1.47 14.26 10.92
CA ARG A 236 -2.41 15.06 11.69
C ARG A 236 -2.44 16.50 11.19
N GLN A 237 -1.27 17.15 11.07
CA GLN A 237 -1.21 18.54 10.61
C GLN A 237 -1.69 18.69 9.15
N ILE A 238 -1.39 17.74 8.26
CA ILE A 238 -1.95 17.76 6.90
C ILE A 238 -3.48 17.65 6.93
N PHE A 239 -4.02 16.77 7.77
CA PHE A 239 -5.47 16.61 7.91
C PHE A 239 -6.15 17.86 8.48
N GLU A 240 -5.54 18.48 9.49
CA GLU A 240 -5.98 19.78 10.03
C GLU A 240 -5.89 20.88 8.97
N GLY A 241 -4.82 20.90 8.17
CA GLY A 241 -4.67 21.80 7.04
C GLY A 241 -5.76 21.64 6.00
N PHE A 242 -6.11 20.40 5.63
CA PHE A 242 -7.24 20.14 4.72
C PHE A 242 -8.57 20.61 5.27
N LYS A 243 -8.81 20.46 6.58
CA LYS A 243 -10.02 20.99 7.22
C LYS A 243 -10.10 22.51 7.13
N LYS A 244 -9.00 23.20 7.42
CA LYS A 244 -8.94 24.68 7.36
C LYS A 244 -9.05 25.21 5.93
N ALA A 245 -8.52 24.47 4.96
CA ALA A 245 -8.65 24.75 3.53
C ALA A 245 -10.01 24.32 2.95
N GLU A 246 -10.91 23.75 3.75
CA GLU A 246 -12.20 23.21 3.29
C GLU A 246 -12.10 22.15 2.17
N ILE A 247 -10.96 21.46 2.09
CA ILE A 247 -10.70 20.43 1.08
C ILE A 247 -11.27 19.09 1.55
N ASN A 248 -12.28 18.58 0.84
CA ASN A 248 -12.78 17.24 1.08
C ASN A 248 -11.78 16.18 0.62
N THR A 249 -11.12 15.53 1.57
CA THR A 249 -10.10 14.52 1.25
C THR A 249 -10.65 13.25 0.60
N ASN A 250 -11.93 12.89 0.74
CA ASN A 250 -12.54 11.67 0.18
C ASN A 250 -11.67 10.39 0.36
N GLY A 251 -10.99 10.26 1.51
CA GLY A 251 -10.13 9.12 1.80
C GLY A 251 -8.78 9.08 1.05
N ARG A 252 -8.40 10.15 0.33
CA ARG A 252 -7.09 10.30 -0.35
C ARG A 252 -5.93 10.31 0.64
N GLY A 253 -6.10 11.06 1.75
CA GLY A 253 -5.07 11.27 2.77
C GLY A 253 -3.74 11.76 2.19
N THR A 254 -2.63 11.61 2.92
CA THR A 254 -1.31 12.05 2.43
C THR A 254 -0.85 11.34 1.14
N HIS A 255 -1.46 10.22 0.80
CA HIS A 255 -1.10 9.44 -0.38
C HIS A 255 -1.55 10.13 -1.67
N GLY A 256 -2.50 11.06 -1.61
CA GLY A 256 -2.94 11.83 -2.78
C GLY A 256 -1.84 12.67 -3.43
N PHE A 257 -0.88 13.21 -2.65
CA PHE A 257 0.28 13.91 -3.22
C PHE A 257 1.15 12.99 -4.08
N ARG A 258 1.33 11.75 -3.63
CA ARG A 258 2.08 10.73 -4.36
C ARG A 258 1.33 10.22 -5.60
N HIS A 259 0.00 10.22 -5.59
CA HIS A 259 -0.80 10.00 -6.80
C HIS A 259 -0.55 11.10 -7.83
N ALA A 260 -0.55 12.36 -7.39
CA ALA A 260 -0.30 13.48 -8.27
C ALA A 260 1.11 13.43 -8.88
N TYR A 261 2.14 13.10 -8.09
CA TYR A 261 3.48 12.82 -8.61
C TYR A 261 3.46 11.79 -9.74
N ALA A 262 2.82 10.63 -9.52
CA ALA A 262 2.83 9.54 -10.48
C ALA A 262 2.22 9.94 -11.84
N ARG A 263 1.19 10.79 -11.84
CA ARG A 263 0.57 11.28 -13.07
C ARG A 263 1.42 12.31 -13.77
N ASN A 264 1.86 13.33 -13.03
CA ASN A 264 2.72 14.38 -13.58
C ASN A 264 4.00 13.78 -14.17
N ARG A 265 4.61 12.83 -13.47
CA ARG A 265 5.84 12.18 -13.92
C ARG A 265 5.64 11.30 -15.15
N ILE A 266 4.47 10.68 -15.34
CA ILE A 266 4.16 10.01 -16.61
C ILE A 266 4.14 11.02 -17.75
N ASP A 267 3.44 12.14 -17.59
CA ASP A 267 3.36 13.15 -18.65
C ASP A 267 4.74 13.73 -18.98
N GLU A 268 5.56 14.00 -17.96
CA GLU A 268 6.94 14.43 -18.13
C GLU A 268 7.75 13.43 -18.97
N VAL A 269 7.76 12.14 -18.59
CA VAL A 269 8.56 11.13 -19.29
C VAL A 269 8.01 10.83 -20.70
N LEU A 270 6.69 10.87 -20.90
CA LEU A 270 6.10 10.74 -22.24
C LEU A 270 6.48 11.93 -23.13
N LYS A 271 6.52 13.14 -22.56
CA LYS A 271 6.95 14.36 -23.26
C LYS A 271 8.45 14.31 -23.59
N GLU A 272 9.30 13.87 -22.66
CA GLU A 272 10.73 13.63 -22.87
C GLU A 272 10.97 12.64 -24.03
N GLN A 273 10.08 11.66 -24.21
CA GLN A 273 10.15 10.69 -25.31
C GLN A 273 9.40 11.11 -26.59
N ALA A 274 8.89 12.34 -26.66
CA ALA A 274 8.13 12.88 -27.78
C ALA A 274 6.92 12.02 -28.21
N ILE A 275 6.21 11.42 -27.23
CA ILE A 275 5.03 10.57 -27.45
C ILE A 275 3.89 10.90 -26.49
N LEU A 276 3.76 12.16 -26.06
CA LEU A 276 2.79 12.55 -25.04
C LEU A 276 1.35 12.18 -25.41
N GLU A 277 0.90 12.57 -26.59
CA GLU A 277 -0.49 12.38 -27.02
C GLU A 277 -0.79 10.91 -27.35
N GLU A 278 0.03 10.29 -28.19
CA GLU A 278 -0.11 8.88 -28.59
C GLU A 278 0.08 7.95 -27.39
N GLY A 279 1.05 8.27 -26.53
CA GLY A 279 1.34 7.54 -25.31
C GLY A 279 0.20 7.59 -24.31
N ASN A 280 -0.44 8.76 -24.12
CA ASN A 280 -1.62 8.88 -23.25
C ASN A 280 -2.84 8.13 -23.82
N LYS A 281 -3.05 8.16 -25.14
CA LYS A 281 -4.09 7.36 -25.81
C LYS A 281 -3.85 5.85 -25.60
N MET A 282 -2.61 5.40 -25.82
CA MET A 282 -2.21 4.02 -25.60
C MET A 282 -2.36 3.60 -24.13
N LEU A 283 -1.91 4.43 -23.18
CA LEU A 283 -2.07 4.20 -21.75
C LEU A 283 -3.55 4.03 -21.37
N THR A 284 -4.41 4.93 -21.86
CA THR A 284 -5.86 4.86 -21.60
C THR A 284 -6.45 3.54 -22.08
N LYS A 285 -6.12 3.12 -23.30
CA LYS A 285 -6.54 1.83 -23.87
C LYS A 285 -6.07 0.64 -23.01
N VAL A 286 -4.79 0.65 -22.59
CA VAL A 286 -4.23 -0.41 -21.74
C VAL A 286 -4.93 -0.49 -20.38
N LEU A 287 -5.19 0.66 -19.74
CA LEU A 287 -5.89 0.70 -18.45
C LEU A 287 -7.35 0.27 -18.57
N GLN A 288 -8.03 0.62 -19.66
CA GLN A 288 -9.39 0.14 -19.97
C GLN A 288 -9.42 -1.38 -20.15
N ASN A 289 -8.48 -1.96 -20.91
CA ASN A 289 -8.36 -3.41 -21.07
C ASN A 289 -8.23 -4.10 -19.71
N LYS A 290 -7.35 -3.61 -18.83
CA LYS A 290 -7.17 -4.19 -17.50
C LYS A 290 -8.42 -4.05 -16.63
N MET A 291 -9.16 -2.96 -16.75
CA MET A 291 -10.39 -2.72 -15.98
C MET A 291 -11.46 -3.77 -16.29
N ILE A 292 -11.61 -4.17 -17.55
CA ILE A 292 -12.56 -5.21 -17.98
C ILE A 292 -11.99 -6.63 -17.89
N GLY A 293 -10.86 -6.81 -17.21
CA GLY A 293 -10.25 -8.13 -16.96
C GLY A 293 -9.42 -8.69 -18.11
N ARG A 294 -9.19 -7.92 -19.19
CA ARG A 294 -8.34 -8.35 -20.32
C ARG A 294 -6.85 -8.15 -20.03
N GLN A 295 -6.01 -8.68 -20.92
CA GLN A 295 -4.58 -8.41 -20.91
C GLN A 295 -4.28 -6.96 -21.32
N ALA A 296 -3.16 -6.41 -20.85
CA ALA A 296 -2.79 -5.02 -21.09
C ALA A 296 -2.69 -4.70 -22.59
N ASP A 297 -2.10 -5.61 -23.35
CA ASP A 297 -1.84 -5.57 -24.78
C ASP A 297 -3.00 -6.06 -25.65
N TYR A 298 -4.18 -6.29 -25.06
CA TYR A 298 -5.34 -6.73 -25.81
C TYR A 298 -5.70 -5.74 -26.92
N ALA A 299 -5.96 -6.25 -28.13
CA ALA A 299 -6.25 -5.48 -29.33
C ALA A 299 -5.12 -4.52 -29.78
N ILE A 300 -3.85 -4.85 -29.50
CA ILE A 300 -2.66 -4.15 -30.00
C ILE A 300 -1.98 -5.07 -31.03
N HIS A 301 -2.22 -4.84 -32.32
CA HIS A 301 -1.87 -5.79 -33.37
C HIS A 301 -0.76 -5.31 -34.30
N SER A 302 -0.82 -4.05 -34.74
CA SER A 302 0.13 -3.50 -35.70
C SER A 302 1.52 -3.35 -35.09
N THR A 303 2.55 -3.34 -35.93
CA THR A 303 3.95 -3.19 -35.50
C THR A 303 4.15 -1.85 -34.81
N GLU A 304 3.58 -0.78 -35.34
CA GLU A 304 3.65 0.58 -34.79
C GLU A 304 2.97 0.65 -33.42
N GLN A 305 1.78 0.03 -33.30
CA GLN A 305 1.06 -0.03 -32.02
C GLN A 305 1.83 -0.80 -30.96
N LYS A 306 2.49 -1.91 -31.33
CA LYS A 306 3.33 -2.69 -30.42
C LYS A 306 4.54 -1.89 -29.96
N GLN A 307 5.22 -1.18 -30.87
CA GLN A 307 6.34 -0.30 -30.52
C GLN A 307 5.92 0.79 -29.54
N LEU A 308 4.78 1.46 -29.81
CA LEU A 308 4.23 2.47 -28.90
C LEU A 308 3.86 1.87 -27.53
N PHE A 309 3.24 0.68 -27.50
CA PHE A 309 2.95 -0.03 -26.26
C PHE A 309 4.20 -0.30 -25.44
N TYR A 310 5.30 -0.75 -26.07
CA TYR A 310 6.56 -0.98 -25.37
C TYR A 310 7.16 0.32 -24.82
N LYS A 311 7.11 1.43 -25.55
CA LYS A 311 7.54 2.75 -25.03
C LYS A 311 6.72 3.15 -23.79
N VAL A 312 5.39 3.05 -23.86
CA VAL A 312 4.50 3.35 -22.72
C VAL A 312 4.76 2.42 -21.54
N LYS A 313 5.01 1.13 -21.80
CA LYS A 313 5.39 0.15 -20.78
C LYS A 313 6.68 0.55 -20.07
N GLU A 314 7.70 0.99 -20.81
CA GLU A 314 8.96 1.47 -20.24
C GLU A 314 8.77 2.74 -19.40
N VAL A 315 7.97 3.71 -19.88
CA VAL A 315 7.60 4.91 -19.10
C VAL A 315 7.00 4.53 -17.74
N ILE A 316 6.05 3.60 -17.73
CA ILE A 316 5.42 3.12 -16.49
C ILE A 316 6.44 2.42 -15.60
N ASN A 317 7.35 1.64 -16.17
CA ASN A 317 8.40 0.96 -15.43
C ASN A 317 9.38 1.95 -14.78
N ILE A 318 9.72 3.06 -15.44
CA ILE A 318 10.50 4.17 -14.86
C ILE A 318 9.77 4.74 -13.64
N VAL A 319 8.53 5.21 -13.82
CA VAL A 319 7.73 5.81 -12.72
C VAL A 319 7.48 4.80 -11.61
N HIS A 320 7.27 3.53 -11.93
CA HIS A 320 7.17 2.46 -10.96
C HIS A 320 8.47 2.21 -10.21
N GLY A 321 9.63 2.31 -10.86
CA GLY A 321 10.94 2.23 -10.22
C GLY A 321 11.14 3.34 -9.18
N GLU A 322 10.81 4.58 -9.54
CA GLU A 322 10.83 5.75 -8.65
C GLU A 322 9.85 5.54 -7.46
N LEU A 323 8.65 5.05 -7.75
CA LEU A 323 7.65 4.64 -6.77
C LEU A 323 7.98 3.29 -6.09
N GLY A 324 9.11 2.68 -6.42
CA GLY A 324 9.59 1.34 -6.02
C GLY A 324 8.45 0.33 -5.90
N HIS A 325 7.63 0.31 -6.95
CA HIS A 325 6.80 -0.79 -7.37
C HIS A 325 7.66 -1.78 -8.17
N GLY A 326 7.06 -2.90 -8.59
CA GLY A 326 7.75 -3.82 -9.52
C GLY A 326 7.51 -3.39 -10.96
N LYS A 327 8.24 -4.02 -11.89
CA LYS A 327 7.97 -3.87 -13.33
C LYS A 327 6.63 -4.50 -13.70
N ASP A 328 6.02 -3.99 -14.76
CA ASP A 328 4.82 -4.55 -15.42
C ASP A 328 3.59 -4.64 -14.51
N ARG A 329 3.55 -3.79 -13.48
CA ARG A 329 2.48 -3.73 -12.48
C ARG A 329 1.29 -2.91 -12.97
N TRP A 330 0.64 -3.35 -14.03
CA TRP A 330 -0.54 -2.69 -14.60
C TRP A 330 -1.69 -2.53 -13.60
N ASP A 331 -1.80 -3.44 -12.62
CA ASP A 331 -2.72 -3.32 -11.50
C ASP A 331 -2.46 -2.07 -10.63
N LEU A 332 -1.18 -1.73 -10.44
CA LEU A 332 -0.78 -0.49 -9.76
C LEU A 332 -0.89 0.71 -10.68
N ALA A 333 -0.60 0.57 -11.98
CA ALA A 333 -0.79 1.65 -12.94
C ALA A 333 -2.25 2.13 -12.95
N MET A 334 -3.22 1.21 -12.97
CA MET A 334 -4.65 1.55 -12.84
C MET A 334 -4.97 2.35 -11.57
N ILE A 335 -4.29 2.06 -10.46
CA ILE A 335 -4.51 2.75 -9.19
C ILE A 335 -3.96 4.17 -9.22
N TYR A 336 -2.78 4.37 -9.80
CA TYR A 336 -2.07 5.65 -9.73
C TYR A 336 -2.34 6.59 -10.91
N MET A 337 -2.58 6.04 -12.09
CA MET A 337 -2.43 6.75 -13.37
C MET A 337 -3.74 6.88 -14.13
N ARG A 338 -4.80 6.19 -13.70
CA ARG A 338 -6.15 6.40 -14.24
C ARG A 338 -6.59 7.84 -13.98
N ARG A 339 -7.08 8.50 -15.03
CA ARG A 339 -7.74 9.79 -14.97
C ARG A 339 -9.24 9.61 -14.84
#